data_AF-A0A933MKG8-F1
#
_entry.id   AF-A0A933MKG8-F1
#
_cell.length_a   1.000
_cell.length_b   1.000
_cell.length_c   1.000
_cell.angle_alpha   90.00
_cell.angle_beta   90.00
_cell.angle_gamma   90.00
#
_symmetry.space_group_name_H-M   'P 1'
#
loop_
_entity.id
_entity.type
_entity.pdbx_description
1 polymer ?
#
loop_
_entity_poly.entity_id
_entity_poly.type
_entity_poly.pdbx_seq_one_letter_code
_entity_poly.pdbx_strand_id
1 'polypeptide(L)' 'KKYPKGIKLTDEQLSRINLKPHKFPGDWNYTILPNL' A
#
# COMPACT_ATOMS: atom_id res chain seq x y z
N LYS A 1 6.08 21.12 -8.31
CA LYS A 1 4.94 20.44 -7.65
C LYS A 1 5.35 20.13 -6.22
N LYS A 2 4.60 20.61 -5.21
CA LYS A 2 4.92 20.39 -3.79
C LYS A 2 4.36 19.03 -3.40
N TYR A 3 5.22 18.06 -3.09
CA TYR A 3 4.76 16.78 -2.56
C TYR A 3 4.31 17.00 -1.12
N PRO A 4 3.06 16.70 -0.76
CA PRO A 4 2.62 16.84 0.62
C PRO A 4 3.43 15.87 1.49
N LYS A 5 3.92 16.37 2.64
CA LYS A 5 4.66 15.57 3.59
C LYS A 5 3.69 14.65 4.33
N GLY A 6 3.52 13.43 3.80
CA GLY A 6 2.73 12.37 4.42
C GLY A 6 1.22 12.60 4.30
N ILE A 7 0.51 11.59 3.80
CA ILE A 7 -0.94 11.53 3.84
C ILE A 7 -1.29 10.48 4.89
N LYS A 8 -2.05 10.86 5.92
CA LYS A 8 -2.56 9.88 6.89
C LYS A 8 -3.70 9.11 6.25
N LEU A 9 -3.55 7.79 6.16
CA LEU A 9 -4.61 6.87 5.75
C LEU A 9 -5.23 6.24 6.99
N THR A 10 -6.55 6.08 6.96
CA THR A 10 -7.29 5.27 7.93
C THR A 10 -7.20 3.79 7.57
N ASP A 11 -7.45 2.91 8.55
CA ASP A 11 -7.45 1.47 8.33
C ASP A 11 -8.50 1.04 7.29
N GLU A 12 -9.66 1.71 7.28
CA GLU A 12 -10.72 1.49 6.30
C GLU A 12 -10.31 1.88 4.87
N GLN A 13 -9.45 2.88 4.72
CA GLN A 13 -8.91 3.26 3.42
C GLN A 13 -7.83 2.28 2.97
N LEU A 14 -6.99 1.83 3.90
CA LEU A 14 -5.92 0.87 3.63
C LEU A 14 -6.48 -0.50 3.23
N SER A 15 -7.58 -0.93 3.84
CA SER A 15 -8.23 -2.23 3.54
C SER A 15 -8.84 -2.31 2.14
N ARG A 16 -9.12 -1.17 1.51
CA ARG A 16 -9.62 -1.08 0.12
C ARG A 16 -8.52 -1.27 -0.92
N ILE A 17 -7.25 -1.23 -0.52
CA ILE A 17 -6.13 -1.41 -1.43
C ILE A 17 -5.95 -2.90 -1.70
N ASN A 18 -5.88 -3.27 -2.98
CA ASN A 18 -5.62 -4.64 -3.40
C ASN A 18 -4.13 -4.99 -3.22
N LEU A 19 -3.74 -5.27 -1.98
CA LEU A 19 -2.38 -5.62 -1.57
C LEU A 19 -2.20 -7.14 -1.54
N LYS A 20 -1.16 -7.64 -2.21
CA LYS A 20 -0.72 -9.03 -2.10
C LYS A 20 0.64 -9.12 -1.41
N PRO A 21 0.73 -9.76 -0.23
CA PRO A 21 2.01 -10.00 0.44
C PRO A 21 2.79 -11.11 -0.27
N HIS A 22 4.12 -10.99 -0.31
CA HIS A 22 5.00 -12.05 -0.80
C HIS A 22 5.59 -12.87 0.36
N LYS A 23 5.98 -14.12 0.08
CA LYS A 23 6.83 -14.89 1.00
C LYS A 23 8.20 -14.21 1.06
N PHE A 24 8.63 -13.87 2.27
CA PHE A 24 9.86 -13.13 2.58
C PHE A 24 11.11 -13.74 1.93
N PRO A 25 11.95 -12.86 1.35
CA PRO A 25 13.28 -12.67 1.92
C PRO A 25 13.63 -11.16 1.95
N GLY A 26 13.39 -10.49 3.09
CA GLY A 26 13.69 -9.06 3.30
C GLY A 26 12.44 -8.18 3.51
N ASP A 27 12.57 -7.18 4.38
CA ASP A 27 11.50 -6.52 5.15
C ASP A 27 10.41 -5.75 4.39
N TRP A 28 10.39 -5.75 3.06
CA TRP A 28 9.31 -5.10 2.32
C TRP A 28 9.02 -5.74 0.97
N ASN A 29 7.94 -6.52 0.91
CA ASN A 29 7.43 -7.07 -0.35
C ASN A 29 5.90 -7.14 -0.37
N TYR A 30 5.28 -6.15 -1.02
CA TYR A 30 3.85 -6.15 -1.35
C TYR A 30 3.65 -5.74 -2.81
N THR A 31 2.69 -6.35 -3.49
CA THR A 31 2.23 -5.91 -4.81
C THR A 31 0.89 -5.20 -4.67
N ILE A 32 0.82 -3.96 -5.16
CA ILE A 32 -0.45 -3.23 -5.33
C ILE A 32 -0.98 -3.58 -6.72
N LEU A 33 -2.18 -4.16 -6.78
CA LEU A 33 -2.84 -4.49 -8.03
C LEU A 33 -3.89 -3.41 -8.40
N PRO A 34 -4.14 -3.18 -9.69
CA PRO A 34 -5.25 -2.35 -10.11
C PRO A 34 -6.59 -3.01 -9.73
N ASN A 35 -7.59 -2.19 -9.44
CA ASN A 35 -8.97 -2.64 -9.37
C ASN A 35 -9.55 -2.61 -10.80
N LEU A 36 -10.25 -3.68 -11.18
CA LEU A 36 -11.02 -3.77 -12.43
C LEU A 36 -12.33 -2.98 -12.33
#